data_AF-A0A517QAK0-F1
#
_entry.id   AF-A0A517QAK0-F1
#
_cell.length_a   1.000
_cell.length_b   1.000
_cell.length_c   1.000
_cell.angle_alpha   90.00
_cell.angle_beta   90.00
_cell.angle_gamma   90.00
#
_symmetry.space_group_name_H-M   'P 1'
#
loop_
_entity.id
_entity.type
_entity.pdbx_description
1 polymer ?
#
loop_
_entity_poly.entity_id
_entity_poly.type
_entity_poly.pdbx_seq_one_letter_code
_entity_poly.pdbx_strand_id
1 'polypeptide(L)'
;MGLFDFLKRKPEKAPEDEGPSPHYVFAHYALRQIALAEPLQILAIVASPDVGNFIDAVLQDVVEQCGREAGFEAADIKVHPKRVNDFPCVVVEMPEPQEAAEAHMVAILVPVDLSKDPPSEEEQEQIKAHYYTLEKSFSLTGEPRTVLAEWGESRHSNYGEGPEPTVEAFVAALNSRSSGG
;
A
#
# COMPACT_ATOMS: atom_id res chain seq x y z
N MET A 1 -2.08 -0.89 27.31
CA MET A 1 -2.97 -1.70 26.46
C MET A 1 -2.56 -1.39 25.04
N GLY A 2 -2.13 -2.41 24.28
CA GLY A 2 -1.55 -2.21 22.96
C GLY A 2 -2.63 -1.94 21.91
N LEU A 3 -2.29 -1.14 20.90
CA LEU A 3 -3.18 -0.67 19.83
C LEU A 3 -3.82 -1.80 18.98
N PHE A 4 -3.47 -3.08 19.23
CA PHE A 4 -3.73 -4.21 18.33
C PHE A 4 -4.43 -5.41 19.01
N ASP A 5 -5.08 -5.22 20.16
CA ASP A 5 -5.74 -6.31 20.90
C ASP A 5 -6.90 -7.00 20.15
N PHE A 6 -7.40 -6.45 19.03
CA PHE A 6 -8.50 -7.03 18.26
C PHE A 6 -8.10 -8.22 17.36
N LEU A 7 -6.80 -8.44 17.12
CA LEU A 7 -6.28 -9.49 16.23
C LEU A 7 -6.06 -10.86 16.92
N LYS A 8 -6.40 -11.00 18.21
CA LYS A 8 -6.10 -12.18 19.05
C LYS A 8 -6.94 -13.45 18.81
N ARG A 9 -7.45 -13.68 17.59
CA ARG A 9 -8.07 -14.98 17.26
C ARG A 9 -6.99 -15.95 16.78
N LYS A 10 -6.79 -17.03 17.55
CA LYS A 10 -5.87 -18.13 17.23
C LYS A 10 -6.23 -18.74 15.86
N PRO A 11 -5.33 -18.74 14.86
CA PRO A 11 -5.63 -19.37 13.58
C PRO A 11 -5.57 -20.90 13.72
N GLU A 12 -6.62 -21.56 13.25
CA GLU A 12 -6.61 -22.99 12.99
C GLU A 12 -5.72 -23.24 11.77
N LYS A 13 -4.87 -24.27 11.81
CA LYS A 13 -3.80 -24.47 10.83
C LYS A 13 -4.40 -24.88 9.47
N ALA A 14 -4.44 -23.95 8.53
CA ALA A 14 -4.92 -24.18 7.16
C ALA A 14 -3.90 -25.03 6.36
N PRO A 15 -4.36 -25.83 5.38
CA PRO A 15 -3.48 -26.51 4.45
C PRO A 15 -2.59 -25.49 3.73
N GLU A 16 -1.31 -25.83 3.58
CA GLU A 16 -0.34 -25.06 2.83
C GLU A 16 -0.86 -24.95 1.37
N ASP A 17 -1.19 -23.74 0.92
CA ASP A 17 -1.41 -23.34 -0.49
C ASP A 17 -2.85 -23.09 -1.04
N GLU A 18 -3.77 -22.43 -0.29
CA GLU A 18 -5.03 -21.90 -0.89
C GLU A 18 -5.28 -20.38 -0.70
N GLY A 19 -4.45 -19.67 0.07
CA GLY A 19 -4.65 -18.24 0.37
C GLY A 19 -3.83 -17.30 -0.53
N PRO A 20 -4.17 -16.00 -0.61
CA PRO A 20 -3.34 -15.01 -1.31
C PRO A 20 -1.88 -15.04 -0.82
N SER A 21 -0.93 -14.75 -1.71
CA SER A 21 0.50 -14.70 -1.37
C SER A 21 0.78 -13.65 -0.28
N PRO A 22 1.81 -13.84 0.56
CA PRO A 22 2.21 -12.81 1.52
C PRO A 22 2.52 -11.46 0.85
N HIS A 23 3.03 -11.46 -0.38
CA HIS A 23 3.19 -10.27 -1.20
C HIS A 23 1.86 -9.53 -1.40
N TYR A 24 0.85 -10.26 -1.89
CA TYR A 24 -0.49 -9.73 -2.06
C TYR A 24 -1.09 -9.26 -0.73
N VAL A 25 -0.92 -10.04 0.35
CA VAL A 25 -1.47 -9.73 1.67
C VAL A 25 -0.87 -8.46 2.26
N PHE A 26 0.45 -8.28 2.14
CA PHE A 26 1.14 -7.07 2.56
C PHE A 26 0.58 -5.83 1.85
N ALA A 27 0.56 -5.86 0.50
CA ALA A 27 0.19 -4.71 -0.30
C ALA A 27 -1.31 -4.40 -0.30
N HIS A 28 -2.19 -5.40 -0.31
CA HIS A 28 -3.62 -5.18 -0.51
C HIS A 28 -4.44 -5.22 0.79
N TYR A 29 -3.91 -5.81 1.86
CA TYR A 29 -4.63 -5.90 3.14
C TYR A 29 -3.91 -5.13 4.24
N ALA A 30 -2.71 -5.57 4.65
CA ALA A 30 -2.07 -5.06 5.86
C ALA A 30 -1.74 -3.56 5.74
N LEU A 31 -0.99 -3.18 4.70
CA LEU A 31 -0.60 -1.79 4.50
C LEU A 31 -1.80 -0.90 4.18
N ARG A 32 -2.78 -1.40 3.42
CA ARG A 32 -4.03 -0.68 3.12
C ARG A 32 -4.83 -0.38 4.38
N GLN A 33 -5.04 -1.37 5.23
CA GLN A 33 -5.83 -1.21 6.45
C GLN A 33 -5.19 -0.16 7.36
N ILE A 34 -3.87 -0.19 7.53
CA ILE A 34 -3.14 0.81 8.31
C ILE A 34 -3.27 2.20 7.67
N ALA A 35 -3.03 2.31 6.35
CA ALA A 35 -3.06 3.57 5.64
C ALA A 35 -4.43 4.27 5.68
N LEU A 36 -5.52 3.49 5.57
CA LEU A 36 -6.88 4.03 5.59
C LEU A 36 -7.36 4.36 7.01
N ALA A 37 -6.94 3.60 8.01
CA ALA A 37 -7.28 3.84 9.41
C ALA A 37 -6.51 5.04 9.99
N GLU A 38 -5.21 5.14 9.71
CA GLU A 38 -4.29 6.09 10.34
C GLU A 38 -3.46 6.88 9.31
N PRO A 39 -4.11 7.69 8.45
CA PRO A 39 -3.47 8.32 7.28
C PRO A 39 -2.36 9.31 7.65
N LEU A 40 -2.47 10.02 8.77
CA LEU A 40 -1.40 10.92 9.23
C LEU A 40 -0.26 10.17 9.91
N GLN A 41 -0.56 9.08 10.61
CA GLN A 41 0.46 8.30 11.30
C GLN A 41 1.38 7.60 10.31
N ILE A 42 0.83 7.07 9.21
CA ILE A 42 1.67 6.44 8.17
C ILE A 42 2.60 7.46 7.52
N LEU A 43 2.14 8.69 7.26
CA LEU A 43 3.02 9.78 6.79
C LEU A 43 4.13 10.12 7.79
N ALA A 44 3.83 10.12 9.08
CA ALA A 44 4.83 10.39 10.10
C ALA A 44 5.90 9.29 10.15
N ILE A 45 5.48 8.02 10.08
CA ILE A 45 6.38 6.85 10.12
C ILE A 45 7.29 6.81 8.90
N VAL A 46 6.75 6.99 7.69
CA VAL A 46 7.55 6.91 6.45
C VAL A 46 8.54 8.07 6.29
N ALA A 47 8.31 9.18 7.00
CA ALA A 47 9.21 10.31 7.06
C ALA A 47 10.27 10.16 8.18
N SER A 48 10.17 9.13 9.02
CA SER A 48 11.08 8.91 10.15
C SER A 48 12.15 7.84 9.83
N PRO A 49 13.25 7.79 10.62
CA PRO A 49 14.21 6.70 10.55
C PRO A 49 13.64 5.31 10.88
N ASP A 50 12.43 5.24 11.45
CA ASP A 50 11.81 3.99 11.90
C ASP A 50 11.05 3.25 10.78
N VAL A 51 11.00 3.81 9.56
CA VAL A 51 10.28 3.19 8.43
C VAL A 51 10.68 1.73 8.20
N GLY A 52 11.96 1.40 8.32
CA GLY A 52 12.44 0.01 8.17
C GLY A 52 11.87 -0.93 9.22
N ASN A 53 11.83 -0.50 10.49
CA ASN A 53 11.27 -1.29 11.59
C ASN A 53 9.75 -1.46 11.43
N PHE A 54 9.07 -0.44 10.91
CA PHE A 54 7.64 -0.53 10.62
C PHE A 54 7.36 -1.55 9.50
N ILE A 55 8.09 -1.49 8.40
CA ILE A 55 7.92 -2.44 7.28
C ILE A 55 8.22 -3.87 7.73
N ASP A 56 9.28 -4.07 8.51
CA ASP A 56 9.63 -5.38 9.09
C ASP A 56 8.52 -5.92 9.99
N ALA A 57 7.98 -5.10 10.90
CA ALA A 57 6.88 -5.50 11.77
C ALA A 57 5.62 -5.90 10.98
N VAL A 58 5.24 -5.11 9.97
CA VAL A 58 4.08 -5.43 9.12
C VAL A 58 4.32 -6.72 8.33
N LEU A 59 5.53 -6.93 7.81
CA LEU A 59 5.87 -8.15 7.07
C LEU A 59 5.86 -9.39 7.98
N GLN A 60 6.38 -9.28 9.20
CA GLN A 60 6.33 -10.37 10.19
C GLN A 60 4.90 -10.78 10.52
N ASP A 61 4.01 -9.80 10.77
CA ASP A 61 2.59 -10.05 11.01
C ASP A 61 1.93 -10.76 9.81
N VAL A 62 2.27 -10.33 8.58
CA VAL A 62 1.78 -10.95 7.34
C VAL A 62 2.25 -12.39 7.21
N VAL A 63 3.54 -12.66 7.43
CA VAL A 63 4.11 -14.03 7.37
C VAL A 63 3.46 -14.93 8.42
N GLU A 64 3.27 -14.45 9.66
CA GLU A 64 2.59 -15.18 10.71
C GLU A 64 1.14 -15.49 10.33
N GLN A 65 0.40 -14.49 9.82
CA GLN A 65 -0.99 -14.66 9.40
C GLN A 65 -1.15 -15.61 8.21
N CYS A 66 -0.27 -15.51 7.22
CA CYS A 66 -0.26 -16.39 6.05
C CYS A 66 0.20 -17.80 6.39
N GLY A 67 0.90 -17.99 7.52
CA GLY A 67 1.48 -19.27 7.93
C GLY A 67 2.61 -19.75 7.01
N ARG A 68 3.19 -18.84 6.21
CA ARG A 68 4.24 -19.14 5.24
C ARG A 68 5.12 -17.92 4.96
N GLU A 69 6.37 -18.18 4.60
CA GLU A 69 7.37 -17.17 4.26
C GLU A 69 6.93 -16.32 3.06
N ALA A 70 7.32 -15.05 3.06
CA ALA A 70 7.02 -14.12 1.99
C ALA A 70 7.89 -14.30 0.74
N GLY A 71 9.07 -14.92 0.89
CA GLY A 71 10.04 -15.07 -0.19
C GLY A 71 10.85 -13.79 -0.48
N PHE A 72 10.72 -12.77 0.37
CA PHE A 72 11.48 -11.52 0.35
C PHE A 72 11.62 -10.97 1.77
N GLU A 73 12.54 -10.05 1.98
CA GLU A 73 12.79 -9.39 3.27
C GLU A 73 12.26 -7.95 3.26
N ALA A 74 12.10 -7.36 4.45
CA ALA A 74 11.71 -5.96 4.59
C ALA A 74 12.65 -4.99 3.87
N ALA A 75 13.94 -5.34 3.77
CA ALA A 75 14.95 -4.56 3.06
C ALA A 75 14.75 -4.53 1.53
N ASP A 76 13.98 -5.47 0.97
CA ASP A 76 13.63 -5.51 -0.46
C ASP A 76 12.48 -4.55 -0.79
N ILE A 77 11.75 -4.06 0.22
CA ILE A 77 10.69 -3.05 0.08
C ILE A 77 11.30 -1.66 0.21
N LYS A 78 11.12 -0.81 -0.81
CA LYS A 78 11.63 0.56 -0.79
C LYS A 78 10.51 1.54 -0.58
N VAL A 79 10.74 2.54 0.27
CA VAL A 79 9.78 3.60 0.56
C VAL A 79 10.28 4.91 -0.02
N HIS A 80 9.43 5.57 -0.81
CA HIS A 80 9.73 6.78 -1.54
C HIS A 80 8.77 7.89 -1.14
N PRO A 81 9.21 8.88 -0.35
CA PRO A 81 8.47 10.11 -0.16
C PRO A 81 8.34 10.86 -1.49
N LYS A 82 7.12 11.12 -1.93
CA LYS A 82 6.79 11.78 -3.19
C LYS A 82 5.67 12.80 -2.96
N ARG A 83 5.30 13.50 -4.04
CA ARG A 83 4.12 14.36 -4.09
C ARG A 83 3.29 13.97 -5.30
N VAL A 84 1.97 13.92 -5.11
CA VAL A 84 0.99 13.84 -6.19
C VAL A 84 0.17 15.11 -6.11
N ASN A 85 0.22 15.92 -7.17
CA ASN A 85 -0.17 17.31 -7.17
C ASN A 85 0.50 18.05 -5.99
N ASP A 86 -0.29 18.71 -5.15
CA ASP A 86 0.18 19.45 -3.98
C ASP A 86 0.09 18.65 -2.66
N PHE A 87 -0.17 17.34 -2.74
CA PHE A 87 -0.39 16.52 -1.55
C PHE A 87 0.75 15.51 -1.34
N PRO A 88 1.11 15.23 -0.07
CA PRO A 88 2.09 14.21 0.27
C PRO A 88 1.61 12.84 -0.18
N CYS A 89 2.54 12.10 -0.79
CA CYS A 89 2.32 10.74 -1.26
C CYS A 89 3.48 9.85 -0.83
N VAL A 90 3.18 8.67 -0.32
CA VAL A 90 4.17 7.64 -0.08
C VAL A 90 4.05 6.62 -1.19
N VAL A 91 5.13 6.40 -1.95
CA VAL A 91 5.21 5.25 -2.86
C VAL A 91 6.01 4.15 -2.20
N VAL A 92 5.40 2.98 -2.03
CA VAL A 92 6.06 1.76 -1.56
C VAL A 92 6.31 0.88 -2.78
N GLU A 93 7.56 0.70 -3.14
CA GLU A 93 8.02 -0.18 -4.21
C GLU A 93 8.22 -1.58 -3.62
N MET A 94 7.42 -2.52 -4.11
CA MET A 94 7.45 -3.91 -3.68
C MET A 94 8.52 -4.68 -4.46
N PRO A 95 9.00 -5.83 -3.94
CA PRO A 95 9.79 -6.77 -4.72
C PRO A 95 9.04 -7.21 -5.98
N GLU A 96 9.79 -7.66 -7.00
CA GLU A 96 9.24 -8.03 -8.29
C GLU A 96 8.08 -9.04 -8.13
N PRO A 97 6.86 -8.71 -8.58
CA PRO A 97 5.71 -9.58 -8.42
C PRO A 97 5.85 -10.85 -9.26
N GLN A 98 5.54 -12.00 -8.66
CA GLN A 98 5.59 -13.32 -9.25
C GLN A 98 4.21 -13.73 -9.79
N GLU A 99 3.13 -13.39 -9.08
CA GLU A 99 1.76 -13.78 -9.40
C GLU A 99 0.92 -12.61 -9.95
N ALA A 100 -0.14 -12.92 -10.70
CA ALA A 100 -1.07 -11.89 -11.15
C ALA A 100 -1.75 -11.22 -9.95
N ALA A 101 -2.02 -9.93 -10.06
CA ALA A 101 -2.55 -9.06 -9.00
C ALA A 101 -1.58 -8.78 -7.84
N GLU A 102 -0.37 -9.34 -7.81
CA GLU A 102 0.68 -8.83 -6.91
C GLU A 102 1.13 -7.43 -7.36
N ALA A 103 1.46 -6.58 -6.40
CA ALA A 103 1.77 -5.18 -6.69
C ALA A 103 3.23 -5.00 -7.09
N HIS A 104 3.52 -4.23 -8.13
CA HIS A 104 4.83 -3.61 -8.30
C HIS A 104 5.01 -2.45 -7.31
N MET A 105 3.95 -1.66 -7.11
CA MET A 105 3.98 -0.49 -6.24
C MET A 105 2.63 -0.25 -5.56
N VAL A 106 2.69 0.38 -4.39
CA VAL A 106 1.57 0.97 -3.66
C VAL A 106 1.79 2.48 -3.59
N ALA A 107 0.74 3.28 -3.71
CA ALA A 107 0.75 4.69 -3.37
C ALA A 107 -0.28 5.02 -2.29
N ILE A 108 0.16 5.71 -1.24
CA ILE A 108 -0.68 6.25 -0.18
C ILE A 108 -0.66 7.77 -0.30
N LEU A 109 -1.72 8.33 -0.87
CA LEU A 109 -1.90 9.76 -1.07
C LEU A 109 -2.75 10.32 0.06
N VAL A 110 -2.24 11.30 0.80
CA VAL A 110 -2.98 11.93 1.90
C VAL A 110 -3.21 13.40 1.54
N PRO A 111 -4.46 13.84 1.32
CA PRO A 111 -4.79 15.18 0.85
C PRO A 111 -4.71 16.21 1.99
N VAL A 112 -3.53 16.34 2.60
CA VAL A 112 -3.23 17.32 3.64
C VAL A 112 -2.26 18.37 3.10
N ASP A 113 -2.58 19.63 3.34
CA ASP A 113 -1.74 20.76 2.95
C ASP A 113 -0.70 21.02 4.04
N LEU A 114 0.51 20.48 3.85
CA LEU A 114 1.63 20.63 4.79
C LEU A 114 2.21 22.05 4.86
N SER A 115 1.73 23.00 4.04
CA SER A 115 2.15 24.41 4.11
C SER A 115 1.36 25.24 5.11
N LYS A 116 0.24 24.69 5.62
CA LYS A 116 -0.64 25.34 6.60
C LYS A 116 -0.30 24.90 8.02
N ASP A 117 -0.93 25.57 8.98
CA ASP A 117 -0.89 25.14 10.38
C ASP A 117 -1.37 23.69 10.51
N PRO A 118 -0.85 22.93 11.50
CA PRO A 118 -1.33 21.57 11.74
C PRO A 118 -2.86 21.52 11.90
N PRO A 119 -3.53 20.56 11.27
CA PRO A 119 -4.98 20.42 11.38
C PRO A 119 -5.40 20.23 12.85
N SER A 120 -6.51 20.83 13.24
CA SER A 120 -7.19 20.57 14.51
C SER A 120 -7.60 19.09 14.62
N GLU A 121 -7.89 18.62 15.83
CA GLU A 121 -8.33 17.23 16.05
C GLU A 121 -9.55 16.87 15.19
N GLU A 122 -10.53 17.78 15.09
CA GLU A 122 -11.71 17.58 14.23
C GLU A 122 -11.36 17.48 12.74
N GLU A 123 -10.40 18.29 12.26
CA GLU A 123 -9.94 18.22 10.87
C GLU A 123 -9.16 16.94 10.60
N GLN A 124 -8.38 16.46 11.57
CA GLN A 124 -7.63 15.20 11.45
C GLN A 124 -8.56 14.01 11.23
N GLU A 125 -9.72 13.95 11.92
CA GLU A 125 -10.70 12.88 11.75
C GLU A 125 -11.31 12.83 10.34
N GLN A 126 -11.34 13.98 9.64
CA GLN A 126 -11.86 14.11 8.28
C GLN A 126 -10.84 13.77 7.20
N ILE A 127 -9.54 13.72 7.53
CA ILE A 127 -8.50 13.37 6.56
C ILE A 127 -8.62 11.89 6.20
N LYS A 128 -8.74 11.60 4.90
CA LYS A 128 -8.79 10.24 4.35
C LYS A 128 -7.66 10.05 3.35
N ALA A 129 -6.94 8.93 3.46
CA ALA A 129 -5.98 8.55 2.44
C ALA A 129 -6.69 7.97 1.20
N HIS A 130 -6.09 8.19 0.04
CA HIS A 130 -6.35 7.43 -1.16
C HIS A 130 -5.26 6.37 -1.33
N TYR A 131 -5.68 5.13 -1.56
CA TYR A 131 -4.78 3.99 -1.67
C TYR A 131 -4.80 3.45 -3.09
N TYR A 132 -3.65 3.42 -3.75
CA TYR A 132 -3.51 2.94 -5.11
C TYR A 132 -2.51 1.80 -5.19
N THR A 133 -2.73 0.88 -6.13
CA THR A 133 -1.81 -0.20 -6.47
C THR A 133 -1.48 -0.15 -7.95
N LEU A 134 -0.25 -0.50 -8.30
CA LEU A 134 0.15 -0.85 -9.65
C LEU A 134 0.42 -2.36 -9.67
N GLU A 135 -0.51 -3.12 -10.22
CA GLU A 135 -0.54 -4.57 -10.14
C GLU A 135 0.05 -5.23 -11.38
N LYS A 136 0.70 -6.38 -11.20
CA LYS A 136 1.09 -7.27 -12.30
C LYS A 136 -0.15 -7.84 -12.96
N SER A 137 -0.20 -7.75 -14.28
CA SER A 137 -1.29 -8.27 -15.10
C SER A 137 -0.75 -8.82 -16.41
N PHE A 138 -1.65 -9.42 -17.18
CA PHE A 138 -1.33 -9.97 -18.50
C PHE A 138 -2.37 -9.55 -19.52
N SER A 139 -1.89 -9.39 -20.73
CA SER A 139 -2.66 -9.35 -21.97
C SER A 139 -3.55 -10.56 -22.18
N LEU A 140 -4.60 -10.38 -23.00
CA LEU A 140 -5.30 -11.51 -23.65
C LEU A 140 -4.36 -12.38 -24.50
N THR A 141 -3.27 -11.81 -25.02
CA THR A 141 -2.19 -12.50 -25.75
C THR A 141 -1.06 -13.01 -24.85
N GLY A 142 -1.15 -12.84 -23.52
CA GLY A 142 -0.14 -13.29 -22.55
C GLY A 142 1.07 -12.37 -22.33
N GLU A 143 1.18 -11.26 -23.05
CA GLU A 143 2.21 -10.23 -22.79
C GLU A 143 2.06 -9.61 -21.39
N PRO A 144 3.15 -9.43 -20.62
CA PRO A 144 3.12 -8.75 -19.32
C PRO A 144 2.61 -7.31 -19.43
N ARG A 145 1.81 -6.89 -18.46
CA ARG A 145 1.26 -5.54 -18.33
C ARG A 145 1.18 -5.14 -16.87
N THR A 146 0.91 -3.87 -16.63
CA THR A 146 0.47 -3.42 -15.32
C THR A 146 -1.00 -2.99 -15.35
N VAL A 147 -1.63 -2.97 -14.19
CA VAL A 147 -2.98 -2.44 -13.98
C VAL A 147 -2.93 -1.45 -12.84
N LEU A 148 -3.49 -0.26 -13.05
CA LEU A 148 -3.61 0.75 -12.00
C LEU A 148 -4.97 0.61 -11.32
N ALA A 149 -4.99 0.49 -10.00
CA ALA A 149 -6.22 0.40 -9.22
C ALA A 149 -6.25 1.36 -8.02
N GLU A 150 -7.45 1.74 -7.61
CA GLU A 150 -7.74 2.43 -6.35
C GLU A 150 -8.53 1.52 -5.40
N TRP A 151 -8.16 1.55 -4.13
CA TRP A 151 -8.79 0.80 -3.07
C TRP A 151 -9.33 1.74 -1.99
N GLY A 152 -10.57 1.51 -1.58
CA GLY A 152 -11.14 1.99 -0.33
C GLY A 152 -11.35 0.83 0.66
N GLU A 153 -12.09 1.07 1.73
CA GLU A 153 -12.38 0.03 2.73
C GLU A 153 -13.14 -1.16 2.15
N SER A 154 -14.10 -0.89 1.26
CA SER A 154 -14.95 -1.90 0.62
C SER A 154 -15.05 -1.77 -0.91
N ARG A 155 -14.39 -0.77 -1.50
CA ARG A 155 -14.41 -0.49 -2.94
C ARG A 155 -13.06 -0.81 -3.57
N HIS A 156 -13.09 -1.43 -4.74
CA HIS A 156 -11.95 -1.60 -5.63
C HIS A 156 -12.32 -1.03 -7.00
N SER A 157 -11.49 -0.14 -7.55
CA SER A 157 -11.71 0.49 -8.86
C SER A 157 -10.47 0.32 -9.73
N ASN A 158 -10.61 -0.50 -10.77
CA ASN A 158 -9.57 -0.72 -11.76
C ASN A 158 -9.67 0.36 -12.85
N TYR A 159 -8.57 1.08 -13.11
CA TYR A 159 -8.53 2.18 -14.08
C TYR A 159 -7.94 1.80 -15.43
N GLY A 160 -7.79 0.50 -15.69
CA GLY A 160 -7.23 -0.05 -16.92
C GLY A 160 -5.72 -0.23 -16.85
N GLU A 161 -5.14 -0.38 -18.04
CA GLU A 161 -3.71 -0.58 -18.23
C GLU A 161 -2.91 0.55 -17.59
N GLY A 162 -1.97 0.16 -16.73
CA GLY A 162 -1.16 1.06 -15.92
C GLY A 162 0.13 1.46 -16.63
N PRO A 163 0.84 2.45 -16.07
CA PRO A 163 2.16 2.83 -16.58
C PRO A 163 3.18 1.70 -16.41
N GLU A 164 4.34 1.87 -17.06
CA GLU A 164 5.54 1.08 -16.75
C GLU A 164 5.81 1.05 -15.23
N PRO A 165 6.29 -0.06 -14.66
CA PRO A 165 6.48 -0.24 -13.22
C PRO A 165 7.72 0.50 -12.71
N THR A 166 7.73 1.81 -12.89
CA THR A 166 8.72 2.75 -12.33
C THR A 166 8.03 3.77 -11.44
N VAL A 167 8.71 4.22 -10.38
CA VAL A 167 8.18 5.18 -9.41
C VAL A 167 7.73 6.47 -10.11
N GLU A 168 8.52 6.97 -11.07
CA GLU A 168 8.24 8.20 -11.80
C GLU A 168 6.99 8.07 -12.68
N ALA A 169 6.85 6.98 -13.43
CA ALA A 169 5.69 6.76 -14.29
C ALA A 169 4.42 6.52 -13.48
N PHE A 170 4.53 5.83 -12.35
CA PHE A 170 3.42 5.62 -11.42
C PHE A 170 2.92 6.94 -10.82
N VAL A 171 3.83 7.79 -10.31
CA VAL A 171 3.48 9.14 -9.80
C VAL A 171 2.86 10.01 -10.90
N ALA A 172 3.40 9.98 -12.13
CA ALA A 172 2.84 10.73 -13.26
C ALA A 172 1.40 10.31 -13.60
N ALA A 173 1.11 9.00 -13.56
CA ALA A 173 -0.23 8.47 -13.78
C ALA A 173 -1.21 8.93 -12.69
N LEU A 174 -0.78 9.01 -11.43
CA LEU A 174 -1.60 9.52 -10.33
C LEU A 174 -1.89 11.01 -10.47
N ASN A 175 -0.90 11.83 -10.84
CA ASN A 175 -1.07 13.28 -11.06
C ASN A 175 -2.18 13.60 -12.08
N SER A 176 -2.25 12.80 -13.15
CA SER A 176 -3.23 12.96 -14.22
C SER A 176 -4.65 12.55 -13.81
N ARG A 177 -4.81 11.90 -12.65
CA ARG A 177 -6.10 11.39 -12.13
C ARG A 177 -6.63 12.20 -10.96
N SER A 178 -5.74 12.64 -10.08
CA SER A 178 -6.09 13.46 -8.92
C SER A 178 -6.43 14.92 -9.28
N SER A 179 -6.42 15.29 -10.56
CA SER A 179 -6.83 16.61 -11.07
C SER A 179 -8.36 16.81 -11.15
N GLY A 180 -9.15 15.83 -10.70
CA GLY A 180 -10.62 15.83 -10.76
C GLY A 180 -11.36 15.77 -9.42
N GLY A 181 -10.73 16.24 -8.33
CA GLY A 181 -11.35 16.39 -7.01
C GLY A 181 -11.90 17.78 -6.79
#